data_AF-C0BC19-F1
#
_entry.id   AF-C0BC19-F1
#
_cell.length_a   1.000
_cell.length_b   1.000
_cell.length_c   1.000
_cell.angle_alpha   90.00
_cell.angle_beta   90.00
_cell.angle_gamma   90.00
#
_symmetry.space_group_name_H-M   'P 1'
#
loop_
_entity.id
_entity.type
_entity.pdbx_description
1 polymer ?
#
loop_
_entity_poly.entity_id
_entity_poly.type
_entity_poly.pdbx_seq_one_letter_code
_entity_poly.pdbx_strand_id
1 'polypeptide(L)'
;MKKKILNFLFPKATIVLTSIFFALAWIYNDLQTAIPYALIFFFYFMIPLDVIICIANIILKLIHNNRKVVSEEKPNGGQQTQEKPIFRTSKFQSDNRYTKGIEYFANFCTAGYELDKDKNYSYNATGGNIRYNDKRFDNIANDPDMVKMISNEKINAISSQIVKIYMQKNIRIFIERTNCTKAYLVLKVIPVGVTSLNDITLFQNDIGYQTGMPTLIDVFDNRGYAYIIFSIQNFIDDRFRDVKLI
;
A
#
# COMPACT_ATOMS: atom_id res chain seq x y z
N MET A 1 22.18 3.88 -2.18
CA MET A 1 21.70 4.32 -3.51
C MET A 1 22.34 3.57 -4.68
N LYS A 2 23.67 3.37 -4.70
CA LYS A 2 24.41 2.67 -5.79
C LYS A 2 23.86 1.28 -6.15
N LYS A 3 23.46 0.46 -5.18
CA LYS A 3 22.97 -0.93 -5.39
C LYS A 3 21.62 -1.02 -6.11
N LYS A 4 20.70 -0.08 -5.88
CA LYS A 4 19.36 -0.06 -6.52
C LYS A 4 19.44 0.40 -7.98
N ILE A 5 20.29 1.39 -8.26
CA ILE A 5 20.56 1.88 -9.61
C ILE A 5 21.30 0.79 -10.42
N LEU A 6 22.27 0.11 -9.81
CA LEU A 6 23.00 -0.98 -10.47
C LEU A 6 22.07 -2.16 -10.81
N ASN A 7 21.16 -2.55 -9.91
CA ASN A 7 20.19 -3.61 -10.20
C ASN A 7 19.12 -3.21 -11.24
N PHE A 8 18.95 -1.90 -11.49
CA PHE A 8 18.05 -1.38 -12.52
C PHE A 8 18.73 -1.31 -13.89
N LEU A 9 19.99 -0.85 -13.94
CA LEU A 9 20.80 -0.82 -15.17
C LEU A 9 21.33 -2.21 -15.58
N PHE A 10 21.38 -3.16 -14.63
CA PHE A 10 21.84 -4.53 -14.89
C PHE A 10 20.87 -5.55 -14.27
N PRO A 11 19.66 -5.74 -14.85
CA PRO A 11 18.81 -6.85 -14.48
C PRO A 11 19.55 -8.18 -14.66
N LYS A 12 19.25 -9.15 -13.79
CA LYS A 12 19.89 -10.48 -13.84
C LYS A 12 19.76 -11.15 -15.21
N ALA A 13 18.61 -10.97 -15.87
CA ALA A 13 18.36 -11.49 -17.22
C ALA A 13 19.29 -10.85 -18.27
N THR A 14 19.47 -9.53 -18.20
CA THR A 14 20.33 -8.75 -19.10
C THR A 14 21.80 -9.14 -18.97
N ILE A 15 22.29 -9.35 -17.74
CA ILE A 15 23.65 -9.85 -17.48
C ILE A 15 23.82 -11.25 -18.07
N VAL A 16 22.84 -12.14 -17.87
CA VAL A 16 22.90 -13.53 -18.36
C VAL A 16 22.91 -13.54 -19.89
N LEU A 17 22.05 -12.77 -20.54
CA LEU A 17 21.95 -12.74 -22.01
C LEU A 17 23.21 -12.14 -22.67
N THR A 18 23.76 -11.08 -22.08
CA THR A 18 25.01 -10.48 -22.54
C THR A 18 26.19 -11.42 -22.36
N SER A 19 26.20 -12.21 -21.29
CA SER A 19 27.25 -13.21 -21.02
C SER A 19 27.17 -14.38 -22.02
N ILE A 20 25.96 -14.82 -22.37
CA ILE A 20 25.75 -15.83 -23.42
C ILE A 20 26.19 -15.30 -24.79
N PHE A 21 25.85 -14.05 -25.11
CA PHE A 21 26.27 -13.42 -26.36
C PHE A 21 27.79 -13.26 -26.46
N PHE A 22 28.45 -12.88 -25.35
CA PHE A 22 29.90 -12.82 -25.27
C PHE A 22 30.56 -14.19 -25.49
N ALA A 23 30.03 -15.25 -24.87
CA ALA A 23 30.53 -16.61 -25.07
C ALA A 23 30.39 -17.06 -26.53
N LEU A 24 29.26 -16.74 -27.18
CA LEU A 24 29.06 -17.00 -28.61
C LEU A 24 30.02 -16.18 -29.48
N ALA A 25 30.18 -14.89 -29.20
CA ALA A 25 31.09 -14.02 -29.95
C ALA A 25 32.55 -14.49 -29.85
N TRP A 26 32.96 -15.04 -28.70
CA TRP A 26 34.28 -15.67 -28.51
C TRP A 26 34.40 -16.98 -29.31
N ILE A 27 33.37 -17.82 -29.33
CA ILE A 27 33.44 -19.09 -30.07
C ILE A 27 33.64 -18.84 -31.57
N TYR A 28 33.05 -17.76 -32.11
CA TYR A 28 33.10 -17.45 -33.54
C TYR A 28 34.18 -16.42 -33.94
N ASN A 29 34.73 -15.65 -33.00
CA ASN A 29 35.77 -14.64 -33.25
C ASN A 29 36.78 -14.60 -32.12
N ASP A 30 37.96 -14.03 -32.37
CA ASP A 30 38.98 -13.87 -31.31
C ASP A 30 38.53 -12.95 -30.16
N LEU A 31 39.20 -13.09 -29.02
CA LEU A 31 38.90 -12.34 -27.79
C LEU A 31 38.90 -10.82 -28.00
N GLN A 32 39.80 -10.31 -28.84
CA GLN A 32 39.91 -8.87 -29.11
C GLN A 32 38.68 -8.30 -29.81
N THR A 33 37.93 -9.11 -30.57
CA THR A 33 36.70 -8.70 -31.24
C THR A 33 35.45 -9.06 -30.44
N ALA A 34 35.48 -10.11 -29.61
CA ALA A 34 34.36 -10.50 -28.77
C ALA A 34 33.98 -9.43 -27.71
N ILE A 35 34.97 -8.77 -27.11
CA ILE A 35 34.77 -7.71 -26.09
C ILE A 35 34.00 -6.50 -26.66
N PRO A 36 34.44 -5.86 -27.77
CA PRO A 36 33.71 -4.72 -28.32
C PRO A 36 32.31 -5.11 -28.80
N TYR A 37 32.11 -6.32 -29.35
CA TYR A 37 30.77 -6.77 -29.74
C TYR A 37 29.82 -6.96 -28.55
N ALA A 38 30.31 -7.50 -27.43
CA ALA A 38 29.49 -7.63 -26.22
C ALA A 38 29.13 -6.27 -25.62
N LEU A 39 30.03 -5.29 -25.65
CA LEU A 39 29.75 -3.92 -25.23
C LEU A 39 28.72 -3.25 -26.15
N ILE A 40 28.89 -3.36 -27.47
CA ILE A 40 27.93 -2.82 -28.45
C ILE A 40 26.56 -3.47 -28.23
N PHE A 41 26.49 -4.79 -28.08
CA PHE A 41 25.25 -5.51 -27.81
C PHE A 41 24.57 -5.01 -26.52
N PHE A 42 25.34 -4.82 -25.46
CA PHE A 42 24.82 -4.32 -24.19
C PHE A 42 24.25 -2.91 -24.30
N PHE A 43 25.01 -1.96 -24.87
CA PHE A 43 24.58 -0.57 -24.93
C PHE A 43 23.46 -0.33 -25.95
N TYR A 44 23.50 -0.99 -27.10
CA TYR A 44 22.56 -0.72 -28.20
C TYR A 44 21.31 -1.59 -28.20
N PHE A 45 21.34 -2.79 -27.60
CA PHE A 45 20.19 -3.69 -27.62
C PHE A 45 19.61 -3.90 -26.22
N MET A 46 20.44 -4.12 -25.22
CA MET A 46 19.97 -4.46 -23.88
C MET A 46 19.41 -3.27 -23.11
N ILE A 47 20.12 -2.13 -23.08
CA ILE A 47 19.62 -0.92 -22.41
C ILE A 47 18.30 -0.42 -23.02
N PRO A 48 18.16 -0.32 -24.36
CA PRO A 48 16.89 0.10 -24.96
C PRO A 48 15.76 -0.90 -24.72
N LEU A 49 16.02 -2.21 -24.75
CA LEU A 49 15.02 -3.23 -24.45
C LEU A 49 14.50 -3.11 -23.02
N ASP A 50 15.39 -2.93 -22.04
CA ASP A 50 15.02 -2.76 -20.63
C ASP A 50 14.18 -1.49 -20.41
N VAL A 51 14.49 -0.40 -21.13
CA VAL A 51 13.70 0.84 -21.13
C VAL A 51 12.32 0.62 -21.77
N ILE A 52 12.24 -0.07 -22.91
CA ILE A 52 10.98 -0.38 -23.60
C ILE A 52 10.08 -1.25 -22.72
N ILE A 53 10.62 -2.28 -22.07
CA ILE A 53 9.87 -3.15 -21.14
C ILE A 53 9.36 -2.35 -19.95
N CYS A 54 10.15 -1.41 -19.44
CA CYS A 54 9.73 -0.51 -18.36
C CYS A 54 8.55 0.38 -18.78
N ILE A 55 8.66 1.03 -19.95
CA ILE A 55 7.60 1.89 -20.50
C ILE A 55 6.33 1.07 -20.80
N ALA A 56 6.47 -0.12 -21.40
CA ALA A 56 5.34 -1.01 -21.68
C ALA A 56 4.60 -1.43 -20.40
N ASN A 57 5.32 -1.74 -19.32
CA ASN A 57 4.73 -2.05 -18.02
C ASN A 57 4.01 -0.86 -17.38
N ILE A 58 4.49 0.37 -17.60
CA ILE A 58 3.82 1.60 -17.14
C ILE A 58 2.55 1.83 -17.96
N ILE A 59 2.61 1.69 -19.28
CA ILE A 59 1.47 1.86 -20.19
C ILE A 59 0.38 0.81 -19.93
N LEU A 60 0.74 -0.46 -19.73
CA LEU A 60 -0.21 -1.53 -19.38
C LEU A 60 -0.95 -1.25 -18.07
N LYS A 61 -0.26 -0.70 -17.06
CA LYS A 61 -0.87 -0.27 -15.80
C LYS A 61 -1.84 0.90 -15.99
N LEU A 62 -1.55 1.81 -16.91
CA LEU A 62 -2.42 2.96 -17.22
C LEU A 62 -3.66 2.56 -18.03
N ILE A 63 -3.51 1.69 -19.04
CA ILE A 63 -4.61 1.23 -19.90
C ILE A 63 -5.61 0.37 -19.12
N HIS A 64 -5.14 -0.48 -18.19
CA HIS A 64 -6.02 -1.30 -17.37
C HIS A 64 -6.88 -0.46 -16.39
N ASN A 65 -6.45 0.76 -16.05
CA ASN A 65 -7.16 1.65 -15.14
C ASN A 65 -8.26 2.49 -15.82
N ASN A 66 -8.15 2.78 -17.12
CA ASN A 66 -9.05 3.71 -17.82
C ASN A 66 -10.32 3.08 -18.43
N ARG A 67 -10.42 1.74 -18.56
CA ARG A 67 -11.53 1.07 -19.27
C ARG A 67 -12.86 0.93 -18.49
N LYS A 68 -13.01 1.49 -17.29
CA LYS A 68 -14.23 1.32 -16.44
C LYS A 68 -15.06 2.58 -16.23
N VAL A 69 -14.83 3.64 -17.01
CA VAL A 69 -15.47 4.95 -16.80
C VAL A 69 -16.36 5.32 -17.98
N VAL A 70 -17.54 4.71 -18.13
CA VAL A 70 -18.69 5.32 -18.83
C VAL A 70 -19.99 4.75 -18.25
N SER A 71 -20.78 5.63 -17.60
CA SER A 71 -22.25 5.70 -17.52
C SER A 71 -22.70 6.27 -16.17
N GLU A 72 -22.94 7.58 -16.17
CA GLU A 72 -24.22 8.28 -15.83
C GLU A 72 -25.20 7.57 -14.87
N GLU A 73 -25.93 8.19 -13.94
CA GLU A 73 -26.19 9.59 -13.54
C GLU A 73 -26.99 9.53 -12.19
N LYS A 74 -27.03 10.63 -11.44
CA LYS A 74 -27.75 10.92 -10.17
C LYS A 74 -29.30 10.81 -10.31
N PRO A 75 -30.17 10.89 -9.24
CA PRO A 75 -30.05 11.74 -8.03
C PRO A 75 -30.67 11.27 -6.68
N ASN A 76 -30.31 12.04 -5.62
CA ASN A 76 -31.03 12.47 -4.41
C ASN A 76 -31.85 11.44 -3.58
N GLY A 77 -31.76 11.33 -2.26
CA GLY A 77 -31.44 12.31 -1.20
C GLY A 77 -32.52 12.15 -0.12
N GLY A 78 -32.12 11.88 1.14
CA GLY A 78 -33.07 11.77 2.25
C GLY A 78 -32.46 11.11 3.50
N GLN A 79 -32.13 11.93 4.50
CA GLN A 79 -31.73 11.51 5.85
C GLN A 79 -32.91 10.89 6.61
N GLN A 80 -32.67 9.92 7.49
CA GLN A 80 -33.26 9.92 8.85
C GLN A 80 -32.64 8.87 9.79
N THR A 81 -32.10 9.42 10.88
CA THR A 81 -32.24 9.04 12.31
C THR A 81 -31.89 7.63 12.79
N GLN A 82 -30.91 7.61 13.70
CA GLN A 82 -30.45 6.48 14.49
C GLN A 82 -31.53 5.94 15.46
N GLU A 83 -31.82 4.66 15.38
CA GLU A 83 -32.33 3.87 16.51
C GLU A 83 -31.40 2.68 16.76
N LYS A 84 -30.91 2.54 17.99
CA LYS A 84 -30.10 1.40 18.44
C LYS A 84 -30.99 0.16 18.58
N PRO A 85 -30.70 -0.98 17.93
CA PRO A 85 -31.42 -2.21 18.25
C PRO A 85 -30.75 -2.96 19.41
N ILE A 86 -31.58 -3.32 20.38
CA ILE A 86 -31.28 -4.27 21.46
C ILE A 86 -31.29 -5.69 20.85
N PHE A 87 -30.15 -6.39 20.90
CA PHE A 87 -30.01 -7.72 20.30
C PHE A 87 -30.56 -8.81 21.23
N ARG A 88 -31.62 -9.51 20.81
CA ARG A 88 -32.05 -10.79 21.40
C ARG A 88 -31.59 -11.94 20.51
N THR A 89 -30.79 -12.84 21.07
CA THR A 89 -30.30 -14.06 20.42
C THR A 89 -31.40 -15.12 20.38
N SER A 90 -32.12 -15.21 19.27
CA SER A 90 -32.80 -16.44 18.86
C SER A 90 -32.00 -17.12 17.74
N LYS A 91 -31.89 -18.46 17.80
CA LYS A 91 -31.24 -19.31 16.78
C LYS A 91 -31.72 -18.94 15.37
N PHE A 92 -30.89 -18.22 14.61
CA PHE A 92 -31.14 -17.94 13.19
C PHE A 92 -30.25 -18.84 12.32
N GLN A 93 -30.89 -19.58 11.41
CA GLN A 93 -30.21 -20.24 10.30
C GLN A 93 -29.38 -19.19 9.54
N SER A 94 -28.07 -19.39 9.51
CA SER A 94 -27.12 -18.43 8.97
C SER A 94 -27.22 -18.36 7.44
N ASP A 95 -27.95 -17.38 6.91
CA ASP A 95 -27.63 -16.89 5.57
C ASP A 95 -26.15 -16.43 5.62
N ASN A 96 -25.29 -17.02 4.79
CA ASN A 96 -23.86 -16.74 4.77
C ASN A 96 -23.56 -15.23 4.61
N ARG A 97 -24.48 -14.46 4.02
CA ARG A 97 -24.35 -13.00 3.90
C ARG A 97 -24.52 -12.27 5.23
N TYR A 98 -25.43 -12.72 6.08
CA TYR A 98 -25.69 -12.14 7.40
C TYR A 98 -24.52 -12.37 8.35
N THR A 99 -24.00 -13.59 8.38
CA THR A 99 -22.84 -13.96 9.21
C THR A 99 -21.59 -13.17 8.81
N LYS A 100 -21.35 -12.99 7.51
CA LYS A 100 -20.28 -12.13 7.00
C LYS A 100 -20.47 -10.67 7.44
N GLY A 101 -21.70 -10.15 7.44
CA GLY A 101 -22.00 -8.79 7.91
C GLY A 101 -21.59 -8.57 9.37
N ILE A 102 -21.95 -9.51 10.25
CA ILE A 102 -21.56 -9.48 11.67
C ILE A 102 -20.05 -9.54 11.84
N GLU A 103 -19.35 -10.38 11.07
CA GLU A 103 -17.89 -10.48 11.10
C GLU A 103 -17.22 -9.15 10.72
N TYR A 104 -17.68 -8.47 9.67
CA TYR A 104 -17.16 -7.15 9.30
C TYR A 104 -17.39 -6.11 10.38
N PHE A 105 -18.59 -6.10 10.97
CA PHE A 105 -18.91 -5.17 12.06
C PHE A 105 -17.99 -5.38 13.27
N ALA A 106 -17.81 -6.63 13.70
CA ALA A 106 -16.89 -6.96 14.80
C ALA A 106 -15.44 -6.54 14.51
N ASN A 107 -14.98 -6.71 13.26
CA ASN A 107 -13.66 -6.26 12.81
C ASN A 107 -13.53 -4.74 12.86
N PHE A 108 -14.56 -3.99 12.47
CA PHE A 108 -14.54 -2.52 12.53
C PHE A 108 -14.55 -2.01 13.98
N CYS A 109 -15.33 -2.61 14.87
CA CYS A 109 -15.32 -2.27 16.29
C CYS A 109 -13.94 -2.53 16.92
N THR A 110 -13.34 -3.67 16.61
CA THR A 110 -11.99 -4.03 17.08
C THR A 110 -10.96 -3.03 16.57
N ALA A 111 -11.00 -2.69 15.28
CA ALA A 111 -10.12 -1.68 14.70
C ALA A 111 -10.31 -0.30 15.34
N GLY A 112 -11.56 0.12 15.58
CA GLY A 112 -11.86 1.37 16.25
C GLY A 112 -11.23 1.46 17.63
N TYR A 113 -11.33 0.38 18.42
CA TYR A 113 -10.71 0.29 19.74
C TYR A 113 -9.18 0.29 19.67
N GLU A 114 -8.59 -0.48 18.75
CA GLU A 114 -7.13 -0.56 18.60
C GLU A 114 -6.49 0.72 18.07
N LEU A 115 -7.21 1.51 17.28
CA LEU A 115 -6.69 2.75 16.71
C LEU A 115 -6.90 3.96 17.65
N ASP A 116 -7.75 3.82 18.66
CA ASP A 116 -7.94 4.83 19.70
C ASP A 116 -6.69 4.93 20.59
N LYS A 117 -5.96 6.04 20.47
CA LYS A 117 -4.73 6.27 21.21
C LYS A 117 -4.96 6.30 22.73
N ASP A 118 -6.13 6.71 23.20
CA ASP A 118 -6.44 6.84 24.62
C ASP A 118 -6.70 5.46 25.27
N LYS A 119 -6.86 4.41 24.46
CA LYS A 119 -7.01 3.01 24.90
C LYS A 119 -5.71 2.22 24.85
N ASN A 120 -4.68 2.74 24.19
CA ASN A 120 -3.41 2.05 24.02
C ASN A 120 -2.35 2.54 25.02
N TYR A 121 -1.38 1.69 25.33
CA TYR A 121 -0.22 2.07 26.12
C TYR A 121 0.62 3.09 25.35
N SER A 122 0.84 4.27 25.94
CA SER A 122 1.67 5.32 25.36
C SER A 122 3.11 5.16 25.79
N TYR A 123 4.04 5.11 24.82
CA TYR A 123 5.45 5.28 25.11
C TYR A 123 5.71 6.77 25.35
N ASN A 124 6.11 7.12 26.58
CA ASN A 124 6.27 8.50 27.08
C ASN A 124 7.13 9.43 26.20
N ALA A 125 7.94 8.91 25.27
CA ALA A 125 8.79 9.70 24.39
C ALA A 125 8.09 10.21 23.11
N THR A 126 7.02 9.56 22.65
CA THR A 126 6.34 9.89 21.38
C THR A 126 4.89 10.34 21.55
N GLY A 127 4.22 9.93 22.64
CA GLY A 127 2.86 10.36 22.96
C GLY A 127 1.79 10.00 21.91
N GLY A 128 2.12 9.13 20.96
CA GLY A 128 1.27 8.67 19.86
C GLY A 128 0.94 7.19 19.96
N ASN A 129 -0.05 6.75 19.18
CA ASN A 129 -0.43 5.33 19.05
C ASN A 129 0.58 4.60 18.16
N ILE A 130 1.68 4.13 18.77
CA ILE A 130 2.81 3.52 18.08
C ILE A 130 3.06 2.11 18.61
N ARG A 131 3.31 1.18 17.69
CA ARG A 131 3.72 -0.19 17.97
C ARG A 131 5.05 -0.50 17.30
N TYR A 132 5.70 -1.55 17.77
CA TYR A 132 6.99 -2.00 17.26
C TYR A 132 6.92 -3.49 16.97
N ASN A 133 7.12 -3.85 15.69
CA ASN A 133 7.12 -5.22 15.20
C ASN A 133 5.86 -6.02 15.58
N ASP A 134 4.65 -5.46 15.37
CA ASP A 134 3.41 -6.22 15.59
C ASP A 134 3.32 -7.36 14.55
N LYS A 135 3.51 -8.59 15.04
CA LYS A 135 3.60 -9.81 14.21
C LYS A 135 2.36 -10.08 13.35
N ARG A 136 1.21 -9.49 13.70
CA ARG A 136 -0.02 -9.61 12.87
C ARG A 136 0.18 -9.02 11.48
N PHE A 137 1.12 -8.09 11.35
CA PHE A 137 1.46 -7.41 10.09
C PHE A 137 2.70 -8.00 9.40
N ASP A 138 3.21 -9.15 9.82
CA ASP A 138 4.33 -9.81 9.14
C ASP A 138 3.95 -10.34 7.75
N ASN A 139 2.72 -10.86 7.60
CA ASN A 139 2.23 -11.51 6.39
C ASN A 139 0.91 -10.88 5.91
N ILE A 140 0.94 -9.57 5.64
CA ILE A 140 -0.27 -8.87 5.19
C ILE A 140 -0.65 -9.30 3.77
N ALA A 141 -1.87 -9.81 3.65
CA ALA A 141 -2.52 -10.08 2.37
C ALA A 141 -3.75 -9.19 2.21
N ASN A 142 -4.13 -8.94 0.95
CA ASN A 142 -5.36 -8.23 0.64
C ASN A 142 -6.55 -9.16 0.85
N ASP A 143 -7.56 -8.69 1.56
CA ASP A 143 -8.85 -9.34 1.64
C ASP A 143 -9.61 -9.13 0.31
N PRO A 144 -9.98 -10.21 -0.40
CA PRO A 144 -10.55 -10.12 -1.73
C PRO A 144 -11.97 -9.54 -1.77
N ASP A 145 -12.70 -9.60 -0.65
CA ASP A 145 -14.04 -9.02 -0.53
C ASP A 145 -13.90 -7.51 -0.26
N MET A 146 -13.01 -7.12 0.66
CA MET A 146 -12.80 -5.71 1.01
C MET A 146 -12.21 -4.88 -0.14
N VAL A 147 -11.28 -5.43 -0.92
CA VAL A 147 -10.69 -4.72 -2.08
C VAL A 147 -11.75 -4.28 -3.09
N LYS A 148 -12.89 -4.97 -3.16
CA LYS A 148 -14.01 -4.60 -4.04
C LYS A 148 -14.88 -3.48 -3.47
N MET A 149 -14.84 -3.28 -2.16
CA MET A 149 -15.72 -2.35 -1.42
C MET A 149 -15.06 -1.02 -1.12
N ILE A 150 -13.73 -0.92 -1.23
CA ILE A 150 -12.97 0.30 -0.93
C ILE A 150 -12.85 1.26 -2.12
N SER A 151 -12.76 2.55 -1.83
CA SER A 151 -12.52 3.60 -2.81
C SER A 151 -11.01 3.86 -2.97
N ASN A 152 -10.49 3.53 -4.15
CA ASN A 152 -9.12 3.87 -4.53
C ASN A 152 -8.86 5.38 -4.54
N GLU A 153 -9.89 6.19 -4.80
CA GLU A 153 -9.78 7.65 -4.74
C GLU A 153 -9.51 8.11 -3.31
N LYS A 154 -10.30 7.64 -2.33
CA LYS A 154 -10.08 7.92 -0.90
C LYS A 154 -8.67 7.48 -0.45
N ILE A 155 -8.22 6.32 -0.93
CA ILE A 155 -6.87 5.79 -0.64
C ILE A 155 -5.76 6.65 -1.26
N ASN A 156 -5.93 7.09 -2.52
CA ASN A 156 -4.94 7.93 -3.18
C ASN A 156 -4.89 9.34 -2.58
N ALA A 157 -6.05 9.89 -2.20
CA ALA A 157 -6.15 11.17 -1.52
C ALA A 157 -5.43 11.12 -0.17
N ILE A 158 -5.71 10.11 0.66
CA ILE A 158 -5.05 9.96 1.96
C ILE A 158 -3.55 9.73 1.82
N SER A 159 -3.13 8.90 0.85
CA SER A 159 -1.72 8.62 0.59
C SER A 159 -0.97 9.89 0.19
N SER A 160 -1.56 10.69 -0.70
CA SER A 160 -0.98 11.97 -1.14
C SER A 160 -0.92 12.98 0.01
N GLN A 161 -1.97 13.02 0.84
CA GLN A 161 -2.01 13.88 2.02
C GLN A 161 -0.92 13.51 3.02
N ILE A 162 -0.73 12.22 3.32
CA ILE A 162 0.33 11.74 4.23
C ILE A 162 1.71 12.13 3.71
N VAL A 163 2.00 11.91 2.42
CA VAL A 163 3.28 12.33 1.82
C VAL A 163 3.47 13.85 1.97
N LYS A 164 2.42 14.64 1.75
CA LYS A 164 2.47 16.09 1.93
C LYS A 164 2.77 16.50 3.38
N ILE A 165 2.15 15.84 4.36
CA ILE A 165 2.38 16.09 5.80
C ILE A 165 3.87 15.93 6.15
N TYR A 166 4.46 14.80 5.74
CA TYR A 166 5.89 14.56 5.99
C TYR A 166 6.79 15.54 5.23
N MET A 167 6.48 15.83 3.97
CA MET A 167 7.26 16.78 3.15
C MET A 167 7.27 18.18 3.74
N GLN A 168 6.15 18.65 4.31
CA GLN A 168 6.06 19.94 5.02
C GLN A 168 7.02 20.02 6.22
N LYS A 169 7.46 18.88 6.75
CA LYS A 169 8.41 18.75 7.86
C LYS A 169 9.82 18.39 7.38
N ASN A 170 10.09 18.50 6.08
CA ASN A 170 11.35 18.09 5.44
C ASN A 170 11.67 16.59 5.61
N ILE A 171 10.65 15.76 5.82
CA ILE A 171 10.77 14.32 5.96
C ILE A 171 10.35 13.68 4.64
N ARG A 172 11.26 12.91 4.05
CA ARG A 172 10.99 12.27 2.76
C ARG A 172 10.62 10.82 3.00
N ILE A 173 9.42 10.48 2.58
CA ILE A 173 8.90 9.12 2.63
C ILE A 173 8.44 8.66 1.25
N PHE A 174 8.40 7.36 1.07
CA PHE A 174 7.82 6.69 -0.08
C PHE A 174 6.81 5.66 0.39
N ILE A 175 5.56 5.74 -0.10
CA ILE A 175 4.55 4.71 0.15
C ILE A 175 4.76 3.63 -0.91
N GLU A 176 5.35 2.51 -0.52
CA GLU A 176 5.71 1.41 -1.44
C GLU A 176 4.48 0.59 -1.86
N ARG A 177 3.61 0.30 -0.90
CA ARG A 177 2.47 -0.58 -1.09
C ARG A 177 1.33 -0.19 -0.16
N THR A 178 0.12 -0.38 -0.66
CA THR A 178 -1.10 -0.32 0.13
C THR A 178 -1.72 -1.70 0.20
N ASN A 179 -2.08 -2.13 1.40
CA ASN A 179 -2.74 -3.39 1.66
C ASN A 179 -4.08 -3.16 2.36
N CYS A 180 -5.08 -3.95 1.98
CA CYS A 180 -6.45 -3.82 2.48
C CYS A 180 -6.85 -5.13 3.13
N THR A 181 -6.86 -5.18 4.45
CA THR A 181 -7.25 -6.37 5.23
C THR A 181 -8.75 -6.34 5.54
N LYS A 182 -9.25 -7.27 6.33
CA LYS A 182 -10.66 -7.24 6.80
C LYS A 182 -11.01 -6.01 7.63
N ALA A 183 -10.04 -5.48 8.39
CA ALA A 183 -10.27 -4.43 9.38
C ALA A 183 -9.48 -3.14 9.12
N TYR A 184 -8.36 -3.24 8.41
CA TYR A 184 -7.37 -2.18 8.29
C TYR A 184 -6.99 -1.88 6.84
N LEU A 185 -6.82 -0.59 6.56
CA LEU A 185 -5.98 -0.12 5.47
C LEU A 185 -4.55 0.05 6.01
N VAL A 186 -3.58 -0.60 5.38
CA VAL A 186 -2.18 -0.60 5.80
C VAL A 186 -1.31 -0.02 4.70
N LEU A 187 -0.64 1.10 4.99
CA LEU A 187 0.27 1.77 4.07
C LEU A 187 1.71 1.48 4.47
N LYS A 188 2.46 0.80 3.59
CA LYS A 188 3.89 0.54 3.80
C LYS A 188 4.70 1.77 3.44
N VAL A 189 5.29 2.38 4.45
CA VAL A 189 6.08 3.61 4.31
C VAL A 189 7.56 3.31 4.50
N ILE A 190 8.36 3.76 3.54
CA ILE A 190 9.82 3.63 3.54
C ILE A 190 10.42 5.03 3.65
N PRO A 191 11.26 5.31 4.66
CA PRO A 191 11.99 6.58 4.72
C PRO A 191 13.00 6.69 3.56
N VAL A 192 13.23 7.91 3.07
CA VAL A 192 14.09 8.16 1.90
C VAL A 192 15.22 9.12 2.26
N GLY A 193 16.42 8.78 1.82
CA GLY A 193 17.60 9.63 2.02
C GLY A 193 18.12 9.56 3.45
N VAL A 194 18.08 10.69 4.16
CA VAL A 194 18.59 10.82 5.54
C VAL A 194 17.51 10.65 6.61
N THR A 195 16.25 10.51 6.21
CA THR A 195 15.13 10.26 7.12
C THR A 195 15.29 8.92 7.83
N SER A 196 15.08 8.91 9.15
CA SER A 196 15.05 7.72 9.99
C SER A 196 13.62 7.24 10.25
N LEU A 197 13.45 6.01 10.76
CA LEU A 197 12.14 5.52 11.19
C LEU A 197 11.60 6.27 12.40
N ASN A 198 12.47 6.75 13.28
CA ASN A 198 12.07 7.59 14.42
C ASN A 198 11.40 8.89 13.94
N ASP A 199 11.91 9.49 12.86
CA ASP A 199 11.29 10.68 12.26
C ASP A 199 9.87 10.40 11.77
N ILE A 200 9.55 9.17 11.36
CA ILE A 200 8.19 8.78 10.97
C ILE A 200 7.27 8.74 12.20
N THR A 201 7.75 8.21 13.32
CA THR A 201 6.92 8.04 14.53
C THR A 201 6.47 9.35 15.17
N LEU A 202 7.27 10.41 15.06
CA LEU A 202 7.01 11.70 15.70
C LEU A 202 5.74 12.39 15.20
N PHE A 203 5.24 12.04 14.01
CA PHE A 203 4.11 12.73 13.36
C PHE A 203 2.83 11.90 13.36
N GLN A 204 2.74 10.84 14.14
CA GLN A 204 1.52 10.03 14.22
C GLN A 204 0.30 10.89 14.59
N ASN A 205 0.42 11.74 15.62
CA ASN A 205 -0.65 12.63 16.05
C ASN A 205 -1.04 13.65 14.97
N ASP A 206 -0.06 14.23 14.28
CA ASP A 206 -0.28 15.18 13.18
C ASP A 206 -1.03 14.53 12.02
N ILE A 207 -0.69 13.28 11.69
CA ILE A 207 -1.42 12.50 10.68
C ILE A 207 -2.85 12.30 11.14
N GLY A 208 -3.08 11.82 12.36
CA GLY A 208 -4.42 11.59 12.87
C GLY A 208 -5.28 12.86 12.84
N TYR A 209 -4.72 13.98 13.27
CA TYR A 209 -5.39 15.28 13.26
C TYR A 209 -5.71 15.77 11.85
N GLN A 210 -4.73 15.79 10.94
CA GLN A 210 -4.92 16.34 9.60
C GLN A 210 -5.79 15.45 8.71
N THR A 211 -5.76 14.14 8.93
CA THR A 211 -6.62 13.19 8.21
C THR A 211 -8.03 13.09 8.81
N GLY A 212 -8.21 13.56 10.05
CA GLY A 212 -9.45 13.38 10.80
C GLY A 212 -9.74 11.92 11.18
N MET A 213 -8.71 11.06 11.18
CA MET A 213 -8.87 9.62 11.40
C MET A 213 -7.94 9.14 12.52
N PRO A 214 -8.43 8.30 13.46
CA PRO A 214 -7.55 7.56 14.35
C PRO A 214 -6.56 6.73 13.54
N THR A 215 -5.29 6.80 13.92
CA THR A 215 -4.20 6.14 13.22
C THR A 215 -3.28 5.43 14.19
N LEU A 216 -2.63 4.40 13.68
CA LEU A 216 -1.59 3.68 14.38
C LEU A 216 -0.37 3.57 13.47
N ILE A 217 0.83 3.74 14.03
CA ILE A 217 2.09 3.50 13.31
C ILE A 217 2.74 2.27 13.91
N ASP A 218 3.05 1.28 13.08
CA ASP A 218 3.82 0.09 13.49
C ASP A 218 5.20 0.09 12.83
N VAL A 219 6.26 0.03 13.62
CA VAL A 219 7.64 0.23 13.17
C VAL A 219 8.38 -1.10 13.10
N PHE A 220 9.02 -1.36 11.95
CA PHE A 220 9.86 -2.54 11.72
C PHE A 220 11.32 -2.12 11.54
N ASP A 221 11.99 -1.79 12.65
CA ASP A 221 13.37 -1.27 12.64
C ASP A 221 14.33 -2.18 11.89
N ASN A 222 14.26 -3.48 12.16
CA ASN A 222 15.11 -4.50 11.52
C ASN A 222 14.87 -4.62 10.01
N ARG A 223 13.73 -4.12 9.50
CA ARG A 223 13.35 -4.18 8.09
C ARG A 223 13.37 -2.81 7.40
N GLY A 224 13.61 -1.73 8.13
CA GLY A 224 13.77 -0.39 7.58
C GLY A 224 12.49 0.24 7.01
N TYR A 225 11.31 -0.16 7.50
CA TYR A 225 10.02 0.42 7.08
C TYR A 225 9.07 0.54 8.27
N ALA A 226 8.01 1.34 8.09
CA ALA A 226 6.89 1.42 9.03
C ALA A 226 5.57 1.21 8.28
N TYR A 227 4.54 0.79 9.01
CA TYR A 227 3.16 0.79 8.53
C TYR A 227 2.40 1.96 9.15
N ILE A 228 1.67 2.70 8.33
CA ILE A 228 0.63 3.62 8.81
C ILE A 228 -0.71 2.93 8.60
N ILE A 229 -1.46 2.80 9.67
CA ILE A 229 -2.64 1.95 9.75
C ILE A 229 -3.87 2.79 10.06
N PHE A 230 -4.91 2.58 9.26
CA PHE A 230 -6.21 3.21 9.42
C PHE A 230 -7.31 2.15 9.47
N SER A 231 -8.47 2.50 10.04
CA SER A 231 -9.67 1.67 9.94
C SER A 231 -10.12 1.62 8.48
N ILE A 232 -10.34 0.41 7.96
CA ILE A 232 -10.77 0.24 6.58
C ILE A 232 -12.17 0.84 6.32
N GLN A 233 -12.99 0.97 7.37
CA GLN A 233 -14.34 1.55 7.30
C GLN A 233 -14.34 2.96 6.70
N ASN A 234 -13.29 3.74 6.95
CA ASN A 234 -13.14 5.10 6.42
C ASN A 234 -12.97 5.13 4.88
N PHE A 235 -12.55 4.01 4.30
CA PHE A 235 -12.25 3.87 2.88
C PHE A 235 -13.29 3.07 2.12
N ILE A 236 -14.28 2.50 2.81
CA ILE A 236 -15.42 1.86 2.15
C ILE A 236 -16.11 2.93 1.28
N ASP A 237 -16.27 2.58 0.01
CA ASP A 237 -17.00 3.37 -0.96
C ASP A 237 -18.45 3.49 -0.48
N ASP A 238 -18.99 4.69 -0.59
CA ASP A 238 -20.29 5.02 -0.01
C ASP A 238 -21.41 4.14 -0.59
N ARG A 239 -21.21 3.59 -1.81
CA ARG A 239 -22.09 2.58 -2.43
C ARG A 239 -22.25 1.29 -1.63
N PHE A 240 -21.30 0.96 -0.75
CA PHE A 240 -21.33 -0.24 0.08
C PHE A 240 -21.59 0.06 1.56
N ARG A 241 -21.73 1.34 1.95
CA ARG A 241 -22.08 1.70 3.33
C ARG A 241 -23.51 1.30 3.69
N ASP A 242 -24.45 1.41 2.75
CA ASP A 242 -25.86 1.09 2.98
C ASP A 242 -26.18 -0.41 2.90
N VAL A 243 -25.25 -1.24 2.43
CA VAL A 243 -25.48 -2.68 2.24
C VAL A 243 -25.26 -3.48 3.53
N LYS A 244 -24.71 -2.90 4.60
CA LYS A 244 -24.33 -3.65 5.80
C LYS A 244 -24.33 -2.84 7.09
N LEU A 245 -25.51 -2.45 7.57
CA LEU A 245 -25.79 -2.27 9.00
C LEU A 245 -27.27 -2.58 9.25
N ILE A 246 -27.67 -3.84 9.01
CA ILE A 246 -28.87 -4.45 9.62
C ILE A 246 -28.37 -5.49 10.61
#